data_AF-R6UES7-F1
#
_entry.id   AF-R6UES7-F1
#
_cell.length_a   1.000
_cell.length_b   1.000
_cell.length_c   1.000
_cell.angle_alpha   90.00
_cell.angle_beta   90.00
_cell.angle_gamma   90.00
#
_symmetry.space_group_name_H-M   'P 1'
#
loop_
_entity.id
_entity.type
_entity.pdbx_description
1 polymer ?
#
loop_
_entity_poly.entity_id
_entity_poly.type
_entity_poly.pdbx_seq_one_letter_code
_entity_poly.pdbx_strand_id
1 'polypeptide(L)' 'MDAFEWTAGVYATAMAMAKCMDSKELTRSALIFTQLGTTLATLAALQELDETSTEKNDTDSSAL' A
#
# COMPACT_ATOMS: atom_id res chain seq x y z
N MET A 1 -0.26 11.41 -12.02
CA MET A 1 -1.57 11.05 -11.46
C MET A 1 -1.60 11.64 -10.07
N ASP A 2 -2.56 12.51 -9.79
CA ASP A 2 -2.63 13.19 -8.49
C ASP A 2 -3.31 12.29 -7.41
N ALA A 3 -3.16 12.65 -6.14
CA ALA A 3 -3.76 11.89 -5.02
C ALA A 3 -5.30 11.89 -5.05
N PHE A 4 -5.91 12.87 -5.70
CA PHE A 4 -7.35 13.00 -5.83
C PHE A 4 -7.90 12.03 -6.90
N GLU A 5 -7.21 11.88 -8.03
CA GLU A 5 -7.48 10.88 -9.07
C GLU A 5 -7.36 9.46 -8.51
N TRP A 6 -6.36 9.20 -7.65
CA TRP A 6 -6.19 7.91 -7.00
C TRP A 6 -7.36 7.59 -6.05
N THR A 7 -7.75 8.56 -5.21
CA THR A 7 -8.82 8.36 -4.23
C THR A 7 -10.20 8.27 -4.87
N ALA A 8 -10.44 8.97 -5.99
CA ALA A 8 -11.66 8.84 -6.79
C ALA A 8 -11.84 7.41 -7.34
N GLY A 9 -10.76 6.76 -7.80
CA GLY A 9 -10.79 5.37 -8.27
C GLY A 9 -11.16 4.36 -7.18
N VAL A 10 -10.70 4.60 -5.94
CA VAL A 10 -11.04 3.75 -4.78
C VAL A 10 -12.52 3.83 -4.46
N TYR A 11 -13.09 5.04 -4.42
CA TYR A 11 -14.52 5.21 -4.17
C TYR A 11 -15.39 4.58 -5.26
N ALA A 12 -15.03 4.77 -6.54
CA ALA A 12 -15.73 4.14 -7.66
C ALA A 12 -15.71 2.61 -7.57
N THR A 13 -14.57 2.03 -7.17
CA THR A 13 -14.43 0.59 -6.95
C THR A 13 -15.32 0.11 -5.81
N ALA A 14 -15.30 0.80 -4.66
CA ALA A 14 -16.15 0.46 -3.52
C ALA A 14 -17.65 0.49 -3.88
N MET A 15 -18.07 1.47 -4.68
CA MET A 15 -19.44 1.55 -5.18
C MET A 15 -19.79 0.41 -6.12
N ALA A 16 -18.88 0.02 -7.02
CA ALA A 16 -19.10 -1.12 -7.91
C ALA A 16 -19.25 -2.42 -7.09
N MET A 17 -18.42 -2.62 -6.07
CA MET A 17 -18.49 -3.76 -5.15
C MET A 17 -19.80 -3.80 -4.38
N ALA A 18 -20.23 -2.67 -3.82
CA ALA A 18 -21.50 -2.57 -3.10
C ALA A 18 -22.72 -2.88 -3.99
N LYS A 19 -22.60 -2.74 -5.32
CA LYS A 19 -23.66 -3.07 -6.27
C LYS A 19 -23.71 -4.55 -6.65
N CYS A 20 -22.62 -5.31 -6.49
CA CYS A 20 -22.53 -6.71 -6.92
C CYS A 20 -22.31 -7.72 -5.79
N MET A 21 -22.02 -7.27 -4.57
CA MET A 21 -21.80 -8.11 -3.39
C MET A 21 -22.91 -7.94 -2.37
N ASP A 22 -23.18 -8.99 -1.61
CA ASP A 22 -23.99 -8.87 -0.40
C ASP A 22 -23.19 -8.24 0.76
N SER A 23 -23.89 -7.93 1.86
CA SER A 23 -23.27 -7.27 3.02
C SER A 23 -22.13 -8.09 3.67
N LYS A 24 -22.24 -9.42 3.68
CA LYS A 24 -21.20 -10.29 4.26
C LYS A 24 -20.00 -10.37 3.34
N GLU A 25 -20.21 -10.51 2.04
CA GLU A 25 -19.17 -10.50 1.02
C GLU A 25 -18.41 -9.17 1.00
N LEU A 26 -19.15 -8.05 1.10
CA LEU A 26 -18.57 -6.71 1.17
C LEU A 26 -17.74 -6.53 2.45
N THR A 27 -18.27 -6.97 3.60
CA THR A 27 -17.54 -6.94 4.88
C THR A 27 -16.26 -7.77 4.82
N ARG A 28 -16.32 -8.98 4.25
CA ARG A 28 -15.15 -9.85 4.09
C ARG A 28 -14.11 -9.21 3.17
N SER A 29 -14.56 -8.60 2.08
CA SER A 29 -13.70 -7.88 1.15
C SER A 29 -13.00 -6.69 1.82
N ALA A 30 -13.72 -5.92 2.65
CA ALA A 30 -13.14 -4.82 3.41
C ALA A 30 -11.99 -5.28 4.34
N LEU A 31 -12.16 -6.43 5.01
CA LEU A 31 -11.11 -7.02 5.84
C LEU A 31 -9.89 -7.44 5.00
N ILE A 32 -10.12 -8.07 3.84
CA ILE A 32 -9.04 -8.47 2.93
C ILE A 32 -8.26 -7.25 2.42
N PHE A 33 -8.95 -6.18 2.01
CA PHE A 33 -8.27 -4.96 1.55
C PHE A 33 -7.52 -4.24 2.68
N THR A 34 -8.03 -4.29 3.91
CA THR A 34 -7.32 -3.78 5.08
C THR A 34 -6.02 -4.56 5.28
N GLN A 35 -6.09 -5.89 5.24
CA GLN A 35 -4.92 -6.75 5.37
C GLN A 35 -3.90 -6.48 4.25
N LEU A 36 -4.37 -6.36 3.00
CA LEU A 36 -3.52 -6.01 1.86
C LEU A 36 -2.82 -4.65 2.07
N GLY A 37 -3.56 -3.63 2.51
CA GLY A 37 -2.99 -2.30 2.79
C GLY A 37 -1.89 -2.35 3.84
N THR A 38 -2.11 -3.08 4.94
CA THR A 38 -1.07 -3.30 5.96
C THR A 38 0.15 -4.01 5.39
N THR A 39 -0.04 -5.07 4.59
CA THR A 39 1.08 -5.79 3.95
C THR A 39 1.88 -4.88 3.03
N LEU A 40 1.23 -4.08 2.19
CA LEU A 40 1.90 -3.14 1.30
C LEU A 40 2.69 -2.08 2.09
N ALA A 41 2.12 -1.54 3.18
CA ALA A 41 2.81 -0.59 4.05
C ALA A 41 4.06 -1.21 4.71
N THR A 42 3.97 -2.46 5.16
CA THR A 42 5.13 -3.20 5.68
C THR A 42 6.20 -3.39 4.60
N LEU A 43 5.82 -3.78 3.39
CA LEU A 43 6.77 -3.95 2.29
C LEU A 43 7.46 -2.64 1.90
N ALA A 44 6.73 -1.52 1.86
CA ALA A 44 7.31 -0.21 1.60
C ALA A 44 8.32 0.18 2.68
N ALA A 45 7.99 -0.03 3.96
CA ALA A 45 8.92 0.21 5.06
C ALA A 45 10.18 -0.66 4.97
N LEU A 46 10.05 -1.93 4.55
CA LEU A 46 11.20 -2.80 4.36
C LEU A 46 12.09 -2.35 3.19
N GLN A 47 11.51 -1.84 2.09
CA GLN A 47 12.27 -1.29 0.96
C GLN A 47 13.06 -0.05 1.37
N GLU A 48 12.45 0.86 2.11
CA GLU A 48 13.12 2.06 2.64
C GLU A 48 14.29 1.71 3.58
N LEU A 49 14.13 0.68 4.43
CA LEU A 49 15.21 0.20 5.29
C LEU A 49 16.39 -0.40 4.49
N ASP A 50 16.12 -1.06 3.37
CA ASP A 50 17.14 -1.64 2.49
C ASP A 50 17.92 -0.54 1.73
N GLU A 51 17.20 0.45 1.21
CA GLU A 51 17.78 1.63 0.55
C GLU A 51 18.67 2.43 1.51
N THR A 52 18.18 2.74 2.71
CA THR A 52 18.94 3.47 3.73
C THR A 52 20.16 2.71 4.27
N SER A 53 20.09 1.36 4.30
CA SER A 53 21.23 0.53 4.70
C SER A 53 22.32 0.49 3.63
N THR A 54 21.94 0.59 2.35
CA THR A 54 22.87 0.60 1.21
C THR A 54 23.60 1.94 1.12
N GLU A 55 22.90 3.07 1.24
CA GLU A 55 23.50 4.42 1.22
C GLU A 55 24.52 4.64 2.35
N LYS A 56 24.29 4.01 3.51
CA LYS A 56 25.19 4.11 4.66
C LYS A 56 26.53 3.39 4.42
N ASN A 57 26.51 2.30 3.65
CA ASN A 57 27.70 1.50 3.36
C ASN A 57 28.62 2.19 2.33
N ASP A 58 28.03 2.87 1.34
CA ASP A 58 28.78 3.62 0.33
C ASP A 58 29.44 4.89 0.89
N THR A 59 28.84 5.50 1.91
CA THR A 59 29.38 6.69 2.58
C THR A 59 30.59 6.36 3.46
N ASP A 60 30.57 5.23 4.17
CA ASP A 60 31.71 4.78 4.99
C ASP A 60 32.88 4.24 4.12
N SER A 61 32.60 3.69 2.94
CA SER A 61 33.66 3.21 2.03
C SER A 61 34.38 4.33 1.25
N SER A 62 33.79 5.53 1.14
CA SER A 62 34.42 6.70 0.49
C SER A 62 35.18 7.62 1.46
N ALA A 63 35.10 7.34 2.77
CA ALA A 63 35.77 8.10 3.83
C ALA A 63 37.11 7.46 4.30
N LEU A 64 37.51 6.34 3.68
CA LEU A 64 38.80 5.65 3.84
C LEU A 64 39.66 5.81 2.58
#